data_AF-A0A336N8I7-F1
#
_entry.id   AF-A0A336N8I7-F1
#
_cell.length_a   1.000
_cell.length_b   1.000
_cell.length_c   1.000
_cell.angle_alpha   90.00
_cell.angle_beta   90.00
_cell.angle_gamma   90.00
#
_symmetry.space_group_name_H-M   'P 1'
#
loop_
_entity.id
_entity.type
_entity.pdbx_description
1 polymer ?
#
loop_
_entity_poly.entity_id
_entity_poly.type
_entity_poly.pdbx_seq_one_letter_code
_entity_poly.pdbx_strand_id
1 'polypeptide(L)'
;WCYNILEHKQEEERIVFEDPDTTNGFIILPDLKWDGKTKETLYLLAIVHRRDIRTLRDLDNSHLDLLKNIRDKSVETIEKKYDIPRSQLRIYVHYQPSFYHFHVHFTYLKHTAPGTNCERSHLLDTIISNIEILPDYYKKATLSFTVRETDTLYEKYEDIINIIHPVTEKHIQKYSNQNLFIVQETADQYREITEPYLTKGQFSLD
;
A
#
# COMPACT_ATOMS: atom_id res chain seq x y z
N TRP A 1 -7.16 -10.59 -19.33
CA TRP A 1 -5.87 -10.32 -19.97
C TRP A 1 -4.74 -11.04 -19.23
N CYS A 2 -4.57 -10.85 -17.92
CA CYS A 2 -3.54 -11.55 -17.12
C CYS A 2 -3.52 -13.08 -17.33
N TYR A 3 -4.68 -13.75 -17.24
CA TYR A 3 -4.76 -15.19 -17.51
C TYR A 3 -4.46 -15.57 -18.97
N ASN A 4 -4.71 -14.68 -19.93
CA ASN A 4 -4.35 -14.97 -21.32
C ASN A 4 -2.83 -15.02 -21.49
N ILE A 5 -2.07 -14.22 -20.72
CA ILE A 5 -0.60 -14.27 -20.72
C ILE A 5 -0.13 -15.57 -20.05
N LEU A 6 -0.66 -15.87 -18.86
CA LEU A 6 -0.31 -17.09 -18.12
C LEU A 6 -0.69 -18.39 -18.84
N GLU A 7 -1.67 -18.34 -19.73
CA GLU A 7 -2.12 -19.48 -20.56
C GLU A 7 -1.56 -19.43 -21.98
N HIS A 8 -0.58 -18.54 -22.27
CA HIS A 8 0.07 -18.40 -23.58
C HIS A 8 -0.91 -18.16 -24.74
N LYS A 9 -2.03 -17.48 -24.45
CA LYS A 9 -3.04 -17.08 -25.44
C LYS A 9 -2.77 -15.71 -26.04
N GLN A 10 -2.02 -14.86 -25.35
CA GLN A 10 -1.67 -13.49 -25.77
C GLN A 10 -0.29 -13.09 -25.21
N GLU A 11 0.44 -12.25 -25.96
CA GLU A 11 1.72 -11.63 -25.56
C GLU A 11 2.86 -12.65 -25.30
N GLU A 12 2.72 -13.89 -25.77
CA GLU A 12 3.71 -14.96 -25.61
C GLU A 12 5.08 -14.56 -26.18
N GLU A 13 5.08 -13.88 -27.33
CA GLU A 13 6.28 -13.40 -28.00
C GLU A 13 7.04 -12.31 -27.21
N ARG A 14 6.38 -11.70 -26.22
CA ARG A 14 6.96 -10.65 -25.36
C ARG A 14 7.50 -11.20 -24.04
N ILE A 15 7.30 -12.48 -23.76
CA ILE A 15 7.83 -13.11 -22.55
C ILE A 15 9.35 -13.03 -22.57
N VAL A 16 9.90 -12.50 -21.48
CA VAL A 16 11.34 -12.33 -21.28
C VAL A 16 11.94 -13.54 -20.56
N PHE A 17 11.19 -14.11 -19.62
CA PHE A 17 11.50 -15.33 -18.90
C PHE A 17 10.22 -15.91 -18.28
N GLU A 18 10.19 -17.22 -18.09
CA GLU A 18 9.13 -17.92 -17.38
C GLU A 18 9.74 -19.02 -16.52
N ASP A 19 9.31 -19.09 -15.27
CA ASP A 19 9.44 -20.26 -14.42
C ASP A 19 8.07 -20.94 -14.36
N PRO A 20 7.88 -22.14 -14.95
CA PRO A 20 6.58 -22.75 -15.13
C PRO A 20 6.02 -23.40 -13.85
N ASP A 21 6.73 -23.34 -12.71
CA ASP A 21 6.22 -23.88 -11.46
C ASP A 21 4.88 -23.22 -11.07
N THR A 22 3.87 -24.02 -10.79
CA THR A 22 2.50 -23.52 -10.57
C THR A 22 2.31 -22.82 -9.22
N THR A 23 3.26 -22.98 -8.29
CA THR A 23 3.20 -22.47 -6.91
C THR A 23 4.21 -21.36 -6.66
N ASN A 24 5.43 -21.50 -7.16
CA ASN A 24 6.55 -20.58 -6.94
C ASN A 24 7.10 -19.99 -8.24
N GLY A 25 6.49 -20.31 -9.38
CA GLY A 25 6.85 -19.79 -10.69
C GLY A 25 6.06 -18.55 -11.10
N PHE A 26 6.55 -17.91 -12.16
CA PHE A 26 6.05 -16.65 -12.69
C PHE A 26 6.53 -16.39 -14.12
N ILE A 27 5.83 -15.49 -14.82
CA ILE A 27 6.24 -14.94 -16.11
C ILE A 27 6.76 -13.51 -15.89
N ILE A 28 7.87 -13.13 -16.53
CA ILE A 28 8.29 -11.72 -16.66
C ILE A 28 8.17 -11.25 -18.10
N LEU A 29 7.59 -10.07 -18.28
CA LEU A 29 7.37 -9.45 -19.60
C LEU A 29 7.42 -7.91 -19.52
N PRO A 30 7.64 -7.20 -20.64
CA PRO A 30 7.56 -5.75 -20.70
C PRO A 30 6.18 -5.22 -20.33
N ASP A 31 6.11 -4.22 -19.44
CA ASP A 31 4.88 -3.48 -19.18
C ASP A 31 4.47 -2.70 -20.45
N LEU A 32 3.16 -2.55 -20.68
CA LEU A 32 2.60 -1.80 -21.80
C LEU A 32 3.09 -0.35 -21.91
N LYS A 33 3.62 0.21 -20.82
CA LYS A 33 4.18 1.57 -20.74
C LYS A 33 5.62 1.67 -21.27
N TRP A 34 6.28 0.55 -21.56
CA TRP A 34 7.66 0.54 -22.04
C TRP A 34 7.74 0.14 -23.51
N ASP A 35 8.60 0.83 -24.27
CA ASP A 35 8.81 0.62 -25.70
C ASP A 35 9.63 -0.65 -26.01
N GLY A 36 10.23 -1.28 -24.98
CA GLY A 36 11.11 -2.43 -25.11
C GLY A 36 12.50 -2.13 -25.68
N LYS A 37 12.83 -0.84 -25.88
CA LYS A 37 14.06 -0.39 -26.54
C LYS A 37 14.95 0.43 -25.61
N THR A 38 14.36 1.38 -24.90
CA THR A 38 15.11 2.38 -24.13
C THR A 38 15.39 1.83 -22.73
N LYS A 39 16.64 1.49 -22.42
CA LYS A 39 17.02 0.88 -21.13
C LYS A 39 16.71 1.80 -19.94
N GLU A 40 16.87 3.10 -20.13
CA GLU A 40 16.68 4.12 -19.09
C GLU A 40 15.21 4.28 -18.69
N THR A 41 14.27 3.73 -19.47
CA THR A 41 12.85 3.67 -19.16
C THR A 41 12.36 2.23 -18.98
N LEU A 42 13.27 1.28 -18.76
CA LEU A 42 12.92 -0.13 -18.56
C LEU A 42 11.81 -0.27 -17.54
N TYR A 43 10.77 -0.99 -17.96
CA TYR A 43 9.64 -1.36 -17.13
C TYR A 43 9.21 -2.77 -17.50
N LEU A 44 9.45 -3.71 -16.59
CA LEU A 44 8.96 -5.08 -16.67
C LEU A 44 7.97 -5.38 -15.54
N LEU A 45 7.17 -6.40 -15.75
CA LEU A 45 6.19 -6.92 -14.81
C LEU A 45 6.44 -8.42 -14.65
N ALA A 46 6.55 -8.89 -13.41
CA ALA A 46 6.48 -10.32 -13.08
C ALA A 46 5.05 -10.66 -12.63
N ILE A 47 4.43 -11.66 -13.25
CA ILE A 47 3.07 -12.15 -12.96
C ILE A 47 3.18 -13.60 -12.51
N VAL A 48 2.68 -13.91 -11.31
CA VAL A 48 2.79 -15.26 -10.72
C VAL A 48 1.82 -16.25 -11.35
N HIS A 49 2.15 -17.54 -11.41
CA HIS A 49 1.22 -18.55 -11.95
C HIS A 49 0.05 -18.86 -11.00
N ARG A 50 0.32 -18.92 -9.69
CA ARG A 50 -0.71 -19.17 -8.68
C ARG A 50 -1.76 -18.07 -8.69
N ARG A 51 -3.01 -18.42 -8.35
CA ARG A 51 -4.18 -17.55 -8.51
C ARG A 51 -4.82 -17.11 -7.18
N ASP A 52 -4.22 -17.47 -6.07
CA ASP A 52 -4.73 -17.27 -4.72
C ASP A 52 -4.19 -16.00 -4.03
N ILE A 53 -3.26 -15.28 -4.66
CA ILE A 53 -2.70 -14.03 -4.13
C ILE A 53 -3.24 -12.85 -4.96
N ARG A 54 -3.99 -11.96 -4.31
CA ARG A 54 -4.61 -10.80 -4.95
C ARG A 54 -3.84 -9.52 -4.65
N THR A 55 -3.37 -9.39 -3.41
CA THR A 55 -2.67 -8.18 -2.91
C THR A 55 -1.59 -8.55 -1.89
N LEU A 56 -0.91 -7.53 -1.34
CA LEU A 56 -0.02 -7.70 -0.19
C LEU A 56 -0.70 -8.37 1.02
N ARG A 57 -2.01 -8.19 1.22
CA ARG A 57 -2.74 -8.74 2.37
C ARG A 57 -2.79 -10.27 2.39
N ASP A 58 -2.63 -10.90 1.23
CA ASP A 58 -2.66 -12.36 1.11
C ASP A 58 -1.28 -13.00 1.38
N LEU A 59 -0.21 -12.19 1.41
CA LEU A 59 1.15 -12.69 1.62
C LEU A 59 1.39 -13.10 3.08
N ASP A 60 2.12 -14.20 3.22
CA ASP A 60 2.63 -14.76 4.48
C ASP A 60 3.88 -15.62 4.21
N ASN A 61 4.40 -16.29 5.23
CA ASN A 61 5.62 -17.10 5.13
C ASN A 61 5.56 -18.20 4.07
N SER A 62 4.38 -18.73 3.73
CA SER A 62 4.25 -19.75 2.68
C SER A 62 4.63 -19.25 1.28
N HIS A 63 4.76 -17.93 1.12
CA HIS A 63 5.06 -17.26 -0.14
C HIS A 63 6.52 -16.84 -0.28
N LEU A 64 7.36 -17.06 0.73
CA LEU A 64 8.75 -16.58 0.73
C LEU A 64 9.57 -17.15 -0.44
N ASP A 65 9.39 -18.43 -0.76
CA ASP A 65 10.12 -19.07 -1.86
C ASP A 65 9.76 -18.44 -3.21
N LEU A 66 8.46 -18.22 -3.47
CA LEU A 66 7.98 -17.47 -4.63
C LEU A 66 8.58 -16.06 -4.70
N LEU A 67 8.54 -15.29 -3.60
CA LEU A 67 9.03 -13.91 -3.58
C LEU A 67 10.55 -13.83 -3.84
N LYS A 68 11.32 -14.74 -3.25
CA LYS A 68 12.77 -14.86 -3.49
C LYS A 68 13.06 -15.31 -4.91
N ASN A 69 12.29 -16.28 -5.43
CA ASN A 69 12.42 -16.74 -6.81
C ASN A 69 12.18 -15.61 -7.81
N ILE A 70 11.08 -14.85 -7.65
CA ILE A 70 10.78 -13.66 -8.46
C ILE A 70 11.96 -12.68 -8.43
N ARG A 71 12.48 -12.35 -7.23
CA ARG A 71 13.60 -11.42 -7.09
C ARG A 71 14.84 -11.93 -7.83
N ASP A 72 15.29 -13.13 -7.51
CA ASP A 72 16.61 -13.62 -7.91
C ASP A 72 16.63 -13.96 -9.40
N LYS A 73 15.62 -14.65 -9.92
CA LYS A 73 15.52 -15.00 -11.35
C LYS A 73 15.26 -13.81 -12.24
N SER A 74 14.46 -12.84 -11.80
CA SER A 74 14.23 -11.63 -12.58
C SER A 74 15.48 -10.76 -12.65
N VAL A 75 16.21 -10.60 -11.53
CA VAL A 75 17.47 -9.85 -11.52
C VAL A 75 18.49 -10.50 -12.46
N GLU A 76 18.70 -11.81 -12.36
CA GLU A 76 19.62 -12.56 -13.24
C GLU A 76 19.23 -12.38 -14.72
N THR A 77 17.93 -12.50 -15.02
CA THR A 77 17.41 -12.35 -16.38
C THR A 77 17.59 -10.93 -16.92
N ILE A 78 17.30 -9.92 -16.10
CA ILE A 78 17.39 -8.50 -16.48
C ILE A 78 18.84 -8.10 -16.71
N GLU A 79 19.74 -8.52 -15.83
CA GLU A 79 21.18 -8.26 -15.96
C GLU A 79 21.71 -8.91 -17.24
N LYS A 80 21.40 -10.18 -17.49
CA LYS A 80 21.83 -10.90 -18.68
C LYS A 80 21.29 -10.31 -19.99
N LYS A 81 20.02 -9.88 -20.02
CA LYS A 81 19.34 -9.44 -21.24
C LYS A 81 19.55 -7.95 -21.53
N TYR A 82 19.56 -7.12 -20.50
CA TYR A 82 19.55 -5.67 -20.63
C TYR A 82 20.81 -5.00 -20.10
N ASP A 83 21.74 -5.74 -19.48
CA ASP A 83 22.97 -5.18 -18.88
C ASP A 83 22.64 -4.10 -17.83
N ILE A 84 21.64 -4.39 -17.00
CA ILE A 84 21.23 -3.53 -15.88
C ILE A 84 21.43 -4.33 -14.59
N PRO A 85 22.40 -3.95 -13.73
CA PRO A 85 22.64 -4.66 -12.49
C PRO A 85 21.53 -4.40 -11.47
N ARG A 86 21.38 -5.30 -10.49
CA ARG A 86 20.40 -5.18 -9.40
C ARG A 86 20.38 -3.79 -8.74
N SER A 87 21.56 -3.20 -8.52
CA SER A 87 21.72 -1.89 -7.86
C SER A 87 21.10 -0.73 -8.63
N GLN A 88 20.76 -0.94 -9.91
CA GLN A 88 20.08 0.03 -10.77
C GLN A 88 18.60 -0.32 -11.00
N LEU A 89 18.05 -1.28 -10.26
CA LEU A 89 16.64 -1.65 -10.33
C LEU A 89 15.89 -1.17 -9.09
N ARG A 90 14.69 -0.63 -9.31
CA ARG A 90 13.65 -0.50 -8.29
C ARG A 90 12.67 -1.64 -8.49
N ILE A 91 12.55 -2.52 -7.49
CA ILE A 91 11.72 -3.73 -7.52
C ILE A 91 10.64 -3.62 -6.44
N TYR A 92 9.37 -3.58 -6.83
CA TYR A 92 8.30 -3.19 -5.92
C TYR A 92 6.92 -3.77 -6.28
N VAL A 93 6.02 -3.76 -5.32
CA VAL A 93 4.61 -4.16 -5.45
C VAL A 93 3.73 -2.96 -5.14
N HIS A 94 2.62 -2.80 -5.87
CA HIS A 94 1.63 -1.78 -5.57
C HIS A 94 0.62 -2.22 -4.50
N TYR A 95 0.21 -1.29 -3.64
CA TYR A 95 -0.96 -1.41 -2.78
C TYR A 95 -1.73 -0.07 -2.75
N GLN A 96 -2.96 0.04 -3.22
CA GLN A 96 -3.73 -0.99 -3.96
C GLN A 96 -3.14 -1.24 -5.37
N PRO A 97 -3.20 -2.49 -5.88
CA PRO A 97 -2.73 -2.82 -7.21
C PRO A 97 -3.72 -2.32 -8.28
N SER A 98 -3.24 -2.17 -9.53
CA SER A 98 -4.13 -1.82 -10.66
C SER A 98 -5.03 -2.99 -11.10
N PHE A 99 -4.68 -4.22 -10.73
CA PHE A 99 -5.50 -5.42 -10.93
C PHE A 99 -5.18 -6.46 -9.84
N TYR A 100 -6.16 -7.26 -9.45
CA TYR A 100 -6.10 -8.15 -8.28
C TYR A 100 -5.59 -9.56 -8.62
N HIS A 101 -4.37 -9.62 -9.16
CA HIS A 101 -3.58 -10.83 -9.32
C HIS A 101 -2.14 -10.43 -9.03
N PHE A 102 -1.48 -11.08 -8.07
CA PHE A 102 -0.19 -10.61 -7.55
C PHE A 102 0.87 -10.46 -8.66
N HIS A 103 1.54 -9.31 -8.63
CA HIS A 103 2.55 -8.96 -9.60
C HIS A 103 3.61 -8.04 -9.00
N VAL A 104 4.82 -8.10 -9.55
CA VAL A 104 5.98 -7.31 -9.12
C VAL A 104 6.47 -6.45 -10.28
N HIS A 105 6.70 -5.18 -10.02
CA HIS A 105 7.23 -4.22 -10.98
C HIS A 105 8.76 -4.17 -10.88
N PHE A 106 9.42 -4.14 -12.03
CA PHE A 106 10.86 -3.93 -12.16
C PHE A 106 11.08 -2.71 -13.05
N THR A 107 11.63 -1.64 -12.49
CA THR A 107 11.90 -0.40 -13.22
C THR A 107 13.34 0.01 -13.08
N TYR A 108 13.90 0.65 -14.11
CA TYR A 108 15.19 1.31 -13.98
C TYR A 108 15.15 2.38 -12.88
N LEU A 109 16.15 2.44 -12.01
CA LEU A 109 16.12 3.25 -10.78
C LEU A 109 15.92 4.75 -11.08
N LYS A 110 16.54 5.25 -12.15
CA LYS A 110 16.41 6.66 -12.56
C LYS A 110 15.11 6.95 -13.31
N HIS A 111 14.36 5.93 -13.70
CA HIS A 111 13.04 6.11 -14.30
C HIS A 111 12.01 6.45 -13.22
N THR A 112 11.34 7.59 -13.38
CA THR A 112 10.20 7.97 -12.54
C THR A 112 8.91 7.34 -13.10
N ALA A 113 8.80 6.02 -12.98
CA ALA A 113 7.62 5.30 -13.41
C ALA A 113 6.39 5.70 -12.57
N PRO A 114 5.18 5.73 -13.15
CA PRO A 114 3.94 5.94 -12.40
C PRO A 114 3.77 4.90 -11.29
N GLY A 115 3.43 5.36 -10.08
CA GLY A 115 3.15 4.49 -8.94
C GLY A 115 4.36 4.11 -8.08
N THR A 116 5.52 4.74 -8.32
CA THR A 116 6.76 4.53 -7.52
C THR A 116 6.79 5.29 -6.19
N ASN A 117 5.72 6.02 -5.86
CA ASN A 117 5.63 6.82 -4.65
C ASN A 117 5.43 5.93 -3.40
N CYS A 118 5.76 6.45 -2.21
CA CYS A 118 5.73 5.67 -0.96
C CYS A 118 4.32 5.29 -0.50
N GLU A 119 3.31 6.06 -0.89
CA GLU A 119 1.88 5.81 -0.61
C GLU A 119 1.27 4.74 -1.51
N ARG A 120 2.08 4.05 -2.32
CA ARG A 120 1.60 2.96 -3.19
C ARG A 120 2.61 1.83 -3.36
N SER A 121 3.90 2.15 -3.53
CA SER A 121 4.93 1.15 -3.79
C SER A 121 5.54 0.60 -2.50
N HIS A 122 5.69 -0.71 -2.47
CA HIS A 122 6.37 -1.45 -1.40
C HIS A 122 7.52 -2.25 -2.00
N LEU A 123 8.75 -1.99 -1.57
CA LEU A 123 9.93 -2.68 -2.10
C LEU A 123 9.87 -4.18 -1.81
N LEU A 124 10.21 -5.01 -2.81
CA LEU A 124 10.14 -6.47 -2.69
C LEU A 124 11.05 -7.01 -1.58
N ASP A 125 12.28 -6.50 -1.46
CA ASP A 125 13.20 -6.93 -0.39
C ASP A 125 12.66 -6.56 1.00
N THR A 126 11.97 -5.43 1.14
CA THR A 126 11.31 -5.04 2.40
C THR A 126 10.13 -5.96 2.70
N ILE A 127 9.35 -6.34 1.68
CA ILE A 127 8.25 -7.32 1.84
C ILE A 127 8.79 -8.66 2.34
N ILE A 128 9.85 -9.18 1.72
CA ILE A 128 10.49 -10.43 2.11
C ILE A 128 10.97 -10.33 3.57
N SER A 129 11.73 -9.28 3.91
CA SER A 129 12.26 -9.07 5.26
C SER A 129 11.13 -8.99 6.32
N ASN A 130 10.06 -8.26 6.03
CA ASN A 130 8.91 -8.16 6.94
C ASN A 130 8.28 -9.52 7.24
N ILE A 131 8.14 -10.38 6.24
CA ILE A 131 7.56 -11.73 6.40
C ILE A 131 8.53 -12.67 7.13
N GLU A 132 9.84 -12.52 6.89
CA GLU A 132 10.88 -13.27 7.64
C GLU A 132 10.89 -12.88 9.13
N ILE A 133 10.62 -11.62 9.46
CA ILE A 133 10.49 -11.13 10.84
C ILE A 133 9.18 -11.62 11.48
N LEU A 134 8.06 -11.51 10.77
CA LEU A 134 6.74 -11.89 11.26
C LEU A 134 5.96 -12.60 10.13
N PRO A 135 5.75 -13.93 10.23
CA PRO A 135 5.14 -14.74 9.18
C PRO A 135 3.82 -14.23 8.60
N ASP A 136 3.00 -13.53 9.41
CA ASP A 136 1.70 -12.98 9.02
C ASP A 136 1.68 -11.44 9.04
N TYR A 137 2.83 -10.79 8.87
CA TYR A 137 3.00 -9.33 8.96
C TYR A 137 1.93 -8.55 8.20
N TYR A 138 1.69 -8.88 6.94
CA TYR A 138 0.76 -8.15 6.08
C TYR A 138 -0.71 -8.39 6.39
N LYS A 139 -1.04 -9.39 7.22
CA LYS A 139 -2.38 -9.56 7.77
C LYS A 139 -2.64 -8.60 8.95
N LYS A 140 -1.59 -8.08 9.59
CA LYS A 140 -1.67 -7.23 10.79
C LYS A 140 -1.29 -5.77 10.54
N ALA A 141 -0.36 -5.51 9.62
CA ALA A 141 0.20 -4.18 9.41
C ALA A 141 -0.87 -3.16 8.97
N THR A 142 -0.79 -1.93 9.47
CA THR A 142 -1.51 -0.81 8.85
C THR A 142 -0.80 -0.44 7.55
N LEU A 143 -1.53 -0.42 6.43
CA LEU A 143 -0.99 -0.09 5.11
C LEU A 143 -1.68 1.18 4.61
N SER A 144 -0.90 2.23 4.38
CA SER A 144 -1.37 3.46 3.74
C SER A 144 -1.49 3.25 2.23
N PHE A 145 -2.55 3.78 1.62
CA PHE A 145 -2.71 3.80 0.17
C PHE A 145 -3.52 5.01 -0.27
N THR A 146 -3.41 5.38 -1.55
CA THR A 146 -4.27 6.40 -2.16
C THR A 146 -5.48 5.77 -2.84
N VAL A 147 -6.61 6.45 -2.75
CA VAL A 147 -7.85 6.13 -3.46
C VAL A 147 -8.40 7.41 -4.07
N ARG A 148 -8.91 7.33 -5.30
CA ARG A 148 -9.51 8.49 -5.98
C ARG A 148 -11.00 8.57 -5.60
N GLU A 149 -11.55 9.78 -5.52
CA GLU A 149 -12.99 9.99 -5.28
C GLU A 149 -13.88 9.25 -6.30
N THR A 150 -13.38 9.06 -7.53
CA THR A 150 -14.09 8.34 -8.59
C THR A 150 -14.02 6.81 -8.48
N ASP A 151 -13.25 6.28 -7.53
CA ASP A 151 -13.16 4.84 -7.28
C ASP A 151 -14.25 4.40 -6.30
N THR A 152 -15.00 3.35 -6.63
CA THR A 152 -16.02 2.77 -5.73
C THR A 152 -15.49 2.36 -4.35
N LEU A 153 -14.17 2.13 -4.23
CA LEU A 153 -13.53 1.86 -2.94
C LEU A 153 -13.54 3.09 -2.04
N TYR A 154 -13.48 4.31 -2.59
CA TYR A 154 -13.52 5.56 -1.83
C TYR A 154 -14.80 5.64 -1.00
N GLU A 155 -15.96 5.33 -1.58
CA GLU A 155 -17.25 5.32 -0.89
C GLU A 155 -17.24 4.40 0.35
N LYS A 156 -16.42 3.35 0.36
CA LYS A 156 -16.30 2.43 1.51
C LYS A 156 -15.42 2.98 2.62
N TYR A 157 -14.56 3.93 2.31
CA TYR A 157 -13.63 4.55 3.25
C TYR A 157 -13.99 6.00 3.59
N GLU A 158 -15.00 6.60 2.94
CA GLU A 158 -15.41 7.99 3.13
C GLU A 158 -15.66 8.32 4.62
N ASP A 159 -16.42 7.47 5.32
CA ASP A 159 -16.71 7.63 6.76
C ASP A 159 -15.46 7.49 7.65
N ILE A 160 -14.44 6.75 7.20
CA ILE A 160 -13.19 6.51 7.95
C ILE A 160 -12.19 7.65 7.71
N ILE A 161 -12.14 8.18 6.48
CA ILE A 161 -11.26 9.28 6.08
C ILE A 161 -11.69 10.59 6.77
N ASN A 162 -13.00 10.81 6.88
CA ASN A 162 -13.57 11.96 7.56
C ASN A 162 -13.59 11.74 9.08
N ILE A 163 -12.43 11.85 9.74
CA ILE A 163 -12.33 11.89 11.22
C ILE A 163 -12.90 13.22 11.73
N ILE A 164 -14.23 13.25 11.78
CA ILE A 164 -15.22 13.79 12.71
C ILE A 164 -16.48 13.73 11.85
N HIS A 165 -17.18 12.59 11.86
CA HIS A 165 -18.46 12.45 11.18
C HIS A 165 -19.47 11.71 12.08
N PRO A 166 -20.71 12.23 12.23
CA PRO A 166 -21.14 13.55 11.76
C PRO A 166 -20.45 14.68 12.54
N VAL A 167 -19.97 15.70 11.84
CA VAL A 167 -19.62 16.98 12.45
C VAL A 167 -20.91 17.54 13.06
N THR A 168 -20.93 17.68 14.38
CA THR A 168 -22.02 18.38 15.07
C THR A 168 -21.58 19.82 15.31
N GLU A 169 -22.56 20.72 15.50
CA GLU A 169 -22.29 22.10 15.92
C GLU A 169 -21.39 22.16 17.17
N LYS A 170 -21.51 21.18 18.08
CA LYS A 170 -20.63 21.05 19.26
C LYS A 170 -19.17 20.81 18.90
N HIS A 171 -18.90 20.03 17.84
CA HIS A 171 -17.53 19.80 17.36
C HIS A 171 -16.95 21.08 16.77
N ILE A 172 -17.73 21.82 15.98
CA ILE A 172 -17.32 23.11 15.39
C ILE A 172 -17.01 24.12 16.50
N GLN A 173 -17.92 24.28 17.47
CA GLN A 173 -17.75 25.22 18.57
C GLN A 173 -16.51 24.91 19.42
N LYS A 174 -16.25 23.63 19.73
CA LYS A 174 -15.08 23.20 20.52
C LYS A 174 -13.75 23.63 19.90
N TYR A 175 -13.63 23.60 18.57
CA TYR A 175 -12.38 23.89 17.86
C TYR A 175 -12.37 25.25 17.15
N SER A 176 -13.45 26.04 17.25
CA SER A 176 -13.48 27.42 16.77
C SER A 176 -12.67 28.34 17.67
N ASN A 177 -12.24 29.49 17.14
CA ASN A 177 -11.63 30.54 17.95
C ASN A 177 -12.62 31.00 19.02
N GLN A 178 -12.30 30.75 20.29
CA GLN A 178 -13.10 31.18 21.43
C GLN A 178 -12.39 32.34 22.13
N ASN A 179 -13.17 33.34 22.53
CA ASN A 179 -12.68 34.38 23.42
C ASN A 179 -12.47 33.75 24.82
N LEU A 180 -11.24 33.85 25.33
CA LEU A 180 -10.91 33.38 26.67
C LEU A 180 -11.04 34.53 27.66
N PHE A 181 -11.66 34.25 28.81
CA PHE A 181 -11.86 35.21 29.89
C PHE A 181 -11.17 34.70 31.14
N ILE A 182 -10.46 35.60 31.83
CA ILE A 182 -9.95 35.33 33.18
C ILE A 182 -11.05 35.64 34.18
N VAL A 183 -11.34 34.70 35.08
CA VAL A 183 -12.28 34.88 36.19
C VAL A 183 -11.48 34.95 37.49
N GLN A 184 -11.76 35.94 38.33
CA GLN A 184 -11.20 36.07 39.68
C GLN A 184 -12.31 35.72 40.67
N GLU A 185 -12.39 34.46 41.07
CA GLU A 185 -13.45 33.93 41.94
C GLU A 185 -13.07 34.06 43.43
N THR A 186 -14.05 34.41 44.28
CA THR A 186 -13.93 34.35 45.75
C THR A 186 -14.49 33.05 46.33
N ALA A 187 -14.13 32.71 47.56
CA ALA A 187 -14.61 31.49 48.21
C ALA A 187 -16.15 31.42 48.37
N ASP A 188 -16.82 32.57 48.56
CA ASP A 188 -18.29 32.63 48.58
C ASP A 188 -18.87 32.36 47.18
N GLN A 189 -18.30 32.96 46.13
CA GLN A 189 -18.72 32.73 44.75
C GLN A 189 -18.53 31.27 44.32
N TYR A 190 -17.46 30.60 44.77
CA TYR A 190 -17.28 29.18 44.53
C TYR A 190 -18.44 28.36 45.10
N ARG A 191 -18.78 28.55 46.38
CA ARG A 191 -19.87 27.84 47.07
C ARG A 191 -21.24 28.09 46.44
N GLU A 192 -21.47 29.32 45.98
CA GLU A 192 -22.78 29.73 45.47
C GLU A 192 -22.97 29.45 43.97
N ILE A 193 -21.88 29.43 43.18
CA ILE A 193 -21.95 29.39 41.71
C ILE A 193 -21.26 28.13 41.15
N THR A 194 -19.97 27.95 41.43
CA THR A 194 -19.16 26.89 40.81
C THR A 194 -19.45 25.51 41.38
N GLU A 195 -19.54 25.36 42.71
CA GLU A 195 -19.82 24.09 43.38
C GLU A 195 -21.20 23.50 42.98
N PRO A 196 -22.30 24.28 42.93
CA PRO A 196 -23.59 23.80 42.42
C PRO A 196 -23.56 23.41 40.93
N TYR A 197 -22.71 24.06 40.11
CA TYR A 197 -22.54 23.69 38.71
C TYR A 197 -21.79 22.37 38.56
N LEU A 198 -20.70 22.19 39.31
CA LEU A 198 -19.89 20.96 39.31
C LEU A 198 -20.71 19.74 39.76
N THR A 199 -21.51 19.90 40.82
CA THR A 199 -22.33 18.83 41.40
C THR A 199 -23.56 18.46 40.57
N LYS A 200 -24.04 19.35 39.69
CA LYS A 200 -25.14 19.07 38.73
C LYS A 200 -24.67 18.47 37.40
N GLY A 201 -23.39 18.64 37.05
CA GLY A 201 -22.81 18.05 35.84
C GLY A 201 -22.35 16.61 36.04
N GLN A 202 -22.01 15.91 34.95
CA GLN A 202 -21.35 14.59 34.95
C GLN A 202 -19.89 14.63 35.49
N PHE A 203 -19.60 15.55 36.41
CA PHE A 203 -18.29 15.75 37.02
C PHE A 203 -18.26 15.27 38.48
N SER A 204 -19.26 14.51 38.91
CA SER A 204 -19.22 13.81 40.19
C SER A 204 -18.02 12.86 40.22
N LEU A 205 -17.30 12.84 41.34
CA LEU A 205 -16.17 11.95 41.60
C LEU A 205 -16.59 10.65 42.30
N ASP A 206 -17.89 10.33 42.30
CA ASP A 206 -18.44 9.07 42.80
C ASP A 206 -18.28 7.91 41.78
#